data_AF-A0A520E3P4-F1
#
_entry.id   AF-A0A520E3P4-F1
#
_cell.length_a   1.000
_cell.length_b   1.000
_cell.length_c   1.000
_cell.angle_alpha   90.00
_cell.angle_beta   90.00
_cell.angle_gamma   90.00
#
_symmetry.space_group_name_H-M   'P 1'
#
loop_
_entity.id
_entity.type
_entity.pdbx_description
1 polymer ?
#
loop_
_entity_poly.entity_id
_entity_poly.type
_entity_poly.pdbx_seq_one_letter_code
_entity_poly.pdbx_strand_id
1 'polypeptide(L)'
;MKRRSRRHYAEVAVRPDDWAHPLHGPQADASHRVENLHRITPTLYRSAQPRREDVPALQALGIKTVISFRSFNSDERALRNSGIDLVRVPIDTWSINDDEVRRALIAIREAEKKGPVLIHCWHGADRTGVVAAVYRMALQGWSKDAARHEMFRGGFGYHTLWRNIPSYLARVNPESMRAALDEPLPAS
;
A
#
# COMPACT_ATOMS: atom_id res chain seq x y z
N MET A 1 -4.58 -31.46 22.01
CA MET A 1 -4.95 -30.40 21.04
C MET A 1 -3.90 -29.28 21.12
N LYS A 2 -2.90 -29.25 20.23
CA LYS A 2 -1.85 -28.21 20.25
C LYS A 2 -2.35 -27.01 19.43
N ARG A 3 -2.64 -25.88 20.10
CA ARG A 3 -2.86 -24.59 19.43
C ARG A 3 -1.63 -24.28 18.59
N ARG A 4 -1.74 -24.44 17.26
CA ARG A 4 -0.74 -23.94 16.32
C ARG A 4 -0.72 -22.42 16.48
N SER A 5 0.31 -21.91 17.13
CA SER A 5 0.65 -20.49 17.16
C SER A 5 0.67 -19.99 15.72
N ARG A 6 -0.39 -19.29 15.30
CA ARG A 6 -0.36 -18.48 14.07
C ARG A 6 0.80 -17.51 14.27
N ARG A 7 1.84 -17.59 13.43
CA ARG A 7 2.96 -16.65 13.44
C ARG A 7 2.47 -15.29 12.96
N HIS A 8 1.64 -14.61 13.74
CA HIS A 8 1.38 -13.19 13.53
C HIS A 8 2.69 -12.47 13.80
N TYR A 9 3.10 -11.62 12.87
CA TYR A 9 4.21 -10.72 13.12
C TYR A 9 3.74 -9.74 14.20
N ALA A 10 4.29 -9.89 15.40
CA ALA A 10 3.95 -9.01 16.50
C ALA A 10 4.37 -7.58 16.15
N GLU A 11 3.45 -6.65 16.40
CA GLU A 11 3.73 -5.22 16.30
C GLU A 11 4.86 -4.81 17.23
N VAL A 12 5.57 -3.76 16.84
CA VAL A 12 6.59 -3.15 17.69
C VAL A 12 5.93 -2.38 18.84
N ALA A 13 6.55 -2.39 20.02
CA ALA A 13 6.06 -1.64 21.18
C ALA A 13 6.10 -0.13 20.97
N VAL A 14 7.11 0.36 20.23
CA VAL A 14 7.27 1.75 19.81
C VAL A 14 7.43 1.77 18.30
N ARG A 15 6.55 2.51 17.61
CA ARG A 15 6.60 2.68 16.15
C ARG A 15 7.73 3.66 15.80
N PRO A 16 8.70 3.27 14.94
CA PRO A 16 9.70 4.18 14.41
C PRO A 16 9.09 5.37 13.65
N ASP A 17 9.74 6.53 13.73
CA ASP A 17 9.24 7.78 13.12
C ASP A 17 9.28 7.79 11.59
N ASP A 18 10.10 6.94 10.99
CA ASP A 18 10.21 6.79 9.54
C ASP A 18 9.15 5.84 8.97
N TRP A 19 8.45 5.10 9.83
CA TRP A 19 7.35 4.21 9.42
C TRP A 19 6.09 4.99 9.07
N ALA A 20 5.18 4.32 8.35
CA ALA A 20 3.90 4.90 8.01
C ALA A 20 3.08 5.19 9.28
N HIS A 21 2.62 6.43 9.44
CA HIS A 21 1.94 6.90 10.65
C HIS A 21 0.43 6.70 10.56
N PRO A 22 -0.22 6.05 11.54
CA PRO A 22 -1.66 5.87 11.54
C PRO A 22 -2.38 7.22 11.67
N LEU A 23 -3.38 7.45 10.83
CA LEU A 23 -4.19 8.69 10.88
C LEU A 23 -5.45 8.54 11.73
N HIS A 24 -5.64 7.39 12.37
CA HIS A 24 -6.76 7.11 13.25
C HIS A 24 -6.25 6.79 14.66
N GLY A 25 -6.30 7.78 15.55
CA GLY A 25 -6.02 7.62 16.99
C GLY A 25 -7.26 7.16 17.77
N PRO A 26 -7.16 6.71 19.03
CA PRO A 26 -8.26 6.16 19.82
C PRO A 26 -9.45 7.11 20.11
N GLN A 27 -9.39 8.38 19.68
CA GLN A 27 -10.35 9.43 20.02
C GLN A 27 -11.19 9.98 18.85
N ALA A 28 -10.95 9.56 17.61
CA ALA A 28 -11.79 9.97 16.49
C ALA A 28 -13.18 9.31 16.58
N ASP A 29 -14.24 10.12 16.48
CA ASP A 29 -15.62 9.71 16.27
C ASP A 29 -15.71 8.48 15.34
N ALA A 30 -16.47 7.47 15.77
CA ALA A 30 -16.63 6.17 15.13
C ALA A 30 -17.30 6.24 13.74
N SER A 31 -17.69 7.41 13.26
CA SER A 31 -18.47 7.55 12.04
C SER A 31 -17.66 7.43 10.75
N HIS A 32 -16.38 7.80 10.70
CA HIS A 32 -15.61 7.79 9.43
C HIS A 32 -14.11 7.53 9.63
N ARG A 33 -13.77 6.24 9.72
CA ARG A 33 -12.39 5.78 9.80
C ARG A 33 -12.08 4.85 8.63
N VAL A 34 -11.41 5.38 7.63
CA VAL A 34 -10.82 4.57 6.56
C VAL A 34 -9.91 3.52 7.21
N GLU A 35 -10.28 2.25 7.09
CA GLU A 35 -9.57 1.19 7.78
C GLU A 35 -8.10 1.12 7.31
N ASN A 36 -7.18 0.86 8.25
CA ASN A 36 -5.75 0.73 7.97
C ASN A 36 -5.10 1.98 7.32
N LEU A 37 -5.68 3.17 7.50
CA LEU A 37 -5.19 4.41 6.91
C LEU A 37 -3.93 4.92 7.61
N HIS A 38 -2.84 4.99 6.85
CA HIS A 38 -1.56 5.49 7.29
C HIS A 38 -0.94 6.45 6.26
N ARG A 39 -0.14 7.40 6.75
CA ARG A 39 0.68 8.30 5.94
C ARG A 39 2.09 7.75 5.78
N ILE A 40 2.52 7.46 4.55
CA ILE A 40 3.88 6.96 4.21
C ILE A 40 4.84 8.15 4.02
N THR A 41 4.39 9.14 3.25
CA THR A 41 5.10 10.41 2.98
C THR A 41 4.09 11.57 3.05
N PRO A 42 4.50 12.85 2.95
CA PRO A 42 3.55 13.94 2.86
C PRO A 42 2.51 13.80 1.74
N THR A 43 2.88 13.12 0.64
CA THR A 43 2.08 12.93 -0.59
C THR A 43 1.57 11.51 -0.81
N LEU A 44 2.04 10.50 -0.06
CA LEU A 44 1.63 9.10 -0.25
C LEU A 44 0.99 8.53 1.02
N TYR A 45 -0.19 7.96 0.84
CA TYR A 45 -1.00 7.33 1.89
C TYR A 45 -1.32 5.88 1.51
N ARG A 46 -1.54 5.03 2.50
CA ARG A 46 -1.98 3.64 2.34
C ARG A 46 -3.23 3.37 3.17
N SER A 47 -4.11 2.49 2.69
CA SER A 47 -5.29 2.05 3.46
C SER A 47 -5.83 0.70 3.01
N ALA A 48 -6.84 0.20 3.73
CA ALA A 48 -7.79 -0.78 3.24
C ALA A 48 -8.74 -0.16 2.19
N GLN A 49 -9.70 -0.93 1.68
CA GLN A 49 -10.64 -0.40 0.69
C GLN A 49 -11.44 0.79 1.25
N PRO A 50 -11.35 1.99 0.64
CA PRO A 50 -12.21 3.09 0.99
C PRO A 50 -13.64 2.82 0.53
N ARG A 51 -14.60 3.26 1.33
CA ARG A 51 -16.04 3.21 1.04
C ARG A 51 -16.55 4.59 0.68
N ARG A 52 -17.83 4.69 0.34
CA ARG A 52 -18.42 5.98 -0.08
C ARG A 52 -18.43 6.98 1.08
N GLU A 53 -18.69 6.48 2.28
CA GLU A 53 -18.64 7.24 3.53
C GLU A 53 -17.23 7.81 3.83
N ASP A 54 -16.18 7.18 3.32
CA ASP A 54 -14.79 7.59 3.58
C ASP A 54 -14.33 8.78 2.70
N VAL A 55 -15.08 9.11 1.64
CA VAL A 55 -14.71 10.15 0.65
C VAL A 55 -14.43 11.52 1.27
N PRO A 56 -15.26 12.05 2.20
CA PRO A 56 -14.97 13.34 2.83
C PRO A 56 -13.63 13.36 3.58
N ALA A 57 -13.24 12.25 4.21
CA ALA A 57 -11.94 12.14 4.86
C ALA A 57 -10.79 12.15 3.85
N LEU A 58 -10.95 11.47 2.71
CA LEU A 58 -9.96 11.51 1.62
C LEU A 58 -9.83 12.93 1.03
N GLN A 59 -10.95 13.64 0.85
CA GLN A 59 -10.95 15.02 0.39
C GLN A 59 -10.29 15.98 1.40
N ALA A 60 -10.53 15.79 2.70
CA ALA A 60 -9.90 16.57 3.76
C ALA A 60 -8.37 16.37 3.83
N LEU A 61 -7.89 15.17 3.47
CA LEU A 61 -6.46 14.89 3.30
C LEU A 61 -5.88 15.44 1.98
N GLY A 62 -6.72 16.00 1.12
CA GLY A 62 -6.34 16.53 -0.18
C GLY A 62 -6.02 15.44 -1.22
N ILE A 63 -6.45 14.19 -1.01
CA ILE A 63 -6.22 13.09 -1.95
C ILE A 63 -6.79 13.44 -3.33
N LYS A 64 -5.94 13.39 -4.35
CA LYS A 64 -6.29 13.62 -5.76
C LYS A 64 -6.46 12.34 -6.54
N THR A 65 -5.79 11.28 -6.13
CA THR A 65 -5.83 9.99 -6.85
C THR A 65 -5.85 8.82 -5.87
N VAL A 66 -6.71 7.85 -6.15
CA VAL A 66 -6.76 6.54 -5.50
C VAL A 66 -6.25 5.50 -6.47
N ILE A 67 -5.24 4.73 -6.07
CA ILE A 67 -4.69 3.62 -6.83
C ILE A 67 -5.12 2.31 -6.18
N SER A 68 -5.87 1.51 -6.92
CA SER A 68 -6.44 0.23 -6.47
C SER A 68 -5.66 -0.96 -7.01
N PHE A 69 -5.16 -1.80 -6.12
CA PHE A 69 -4.47 -3.06 -6.47
C PHE A 69 -5.42 -4.26 -6.59
N ARG A 70 -6.73 -4.02 -6.64
CA ARG A 70 -7.75 -5.08 -6.70
C ARG A 70 -8.08 -5.46 -8.14
N SER A 71 -8.17 -6.77 -8.39
CA SER A 71 -8.45 -7.32 -9.72
C SER A 71 -9.93 -7.21 -10.11
N PHE A 72 -10.86 -7.64 -9.25
CA PHE A 72 -12.27 -7.80 -9.64
C PHE A 72 -13.19 -6.68 -9.17
N ASN A 73 -12.89 -6.02 -8.05
CA ASN A 73 -13.75 -4.99 -7.48
C ASN A 73 -13.26 -3.60 -7.88
N SER A 74 -14.16 -2.78 -8.41
CA SER A 74 -13.89 -1.37 -8.71
C SER A 74 -14.31 -0.46 -7.56
N ASP A 75 -13.55 0.61 -7.37
CA ASP A 75 -13.87 1.68 -6.40
C ASP A 75 -14.70 2.80 -7.06
N GLU A 76 -15.05 2.67 -8.34
CA GLU A 76 -15.89 3.62 -9.09
C GLU A 76 -17.17 3.98 -8.33
N ARG A 77 -17.83 2.98 -7.71
CA ARG A 77 -19.07 3.24 -6.98
C ARG A 77 -18.84 4.12 -5.75
N ALA A 78 -17.73 3.91 -5.05
CA ALA A 78 -17.36 4.66 -3.85
C ALA A 78 -16.92 6.08 -4.21
N LEU A 79 -16.14 6.24 -5.27
CA LEU A 79 -15.50 7.51 -5.65
C LEU A 79 -16.30 8.35 -6.66
N ARG A 80 -17.43 7.86 -7.17
CA ARG A 80 -18.28 8.59 -8.12
C ARG A 80 -18.62 10.00 -7.61
N ASN A 81 -18.42 10.99 -8.48
CA ASN A 81 -18.67 12.42 -8.21
C ASN A 81 -17.87 13.00 -7.03
N SER A 82 -16.78 12.35 -6.60
CA SER A 82 -15.92 12.86 -5.53
C SER A 82 -14.87 13.87 -6.00
N GLY A 83 -14.58 13.92 -7.30
CA GLY A 83 -13.43 14.66 -7.85
C GLY A 83 -12.08 14.00 -7.59
N ILE A 84 -12.06 12.75 -7.11
CA ILE A 84 -10.85 11.94 -6.92
C ILE A 84 -10.69 11.00 -8.12
N ASP A 85 -9.52 11.03 -8.75
CA ASP A 85 -9.17 10.13 -9.85
C ASP A 85 -9.03 8.69 -9.33
N LEU A 86 -9.50 7.70 -10.10
CA LEU A 86 -9.28 6.29 -9.82
C LEU A 86 -8.33 5.68 -10.87
N VAL A 87 -7.23 5.11 -10.42
CA VAL A 87 -6.30 4.33 -11.24
C VAL A 87 -6.31 2.88 -10.77
N ARG A 88 -6.44 1.94 -11.70
CA ARG A 88 -6.49 0.50 -11.38
C ARG A 88 -5.21 -0.17 -11.85
N VAL A 89 -4.47 -0.76 -10.92
CA VAL A 89 -3.24 -1.50 -11.18
C VAL A 89 -3.37 -2.87 -10.50
N PRO A 90 -4.12 -3.81 -11.09
CA PRO A 90 -4.36 -5.10 -10.46
C PRO A 90 -3.04 -5.86 -10.27
N ILE A 91 -2.90 -6.48 -9.09
CA ILE A 91 -1.78 -7.34 -8.70
C ILE A 91 -2.34 -8.70 -8.30
N ASP A 92 -1.84 -9.77 -8.92
CA ASP A 92 -2.14 -11.13 -8.48
C ASP A 92 -1.38 -11.44 -7.18
N THR A 93 -2.12 -11.60 -6.09
CA THR A 93 -1.50 -11.90 -4.78
C THR A 93 -0.90 -13.30 -4.75
N TRP A 94 -1.36 -14.23 -5.60
CA TRP A 94 -0.80 -15.57 -5.71
C TRP A 94 0.55 -15.59 -6.43
N SER A 95 0.78 -14.67 -7.38
CA SER A 95 1.94 -14.66 -8.26
C SER A 95 2.53 -13.26 -8.51
N ILE A 96 2.77 -12.50 -7.44
CA ILE A 96 3.39 -11.18 -7.51
C ILE A 96 4.72 -11.23 -8.26
N ASN A 97 4.87 -10.35 -9.25
CA ASN A 97 6.07 -10.18 -10.07
C ASN A 97 6.50 -8.71 -10.18
N ASP A 98 7.67 -8.50 -10.77
CA ASP A 98 8.30 -7.18 -10.86
C ASP A 98 7.54 -6.23 -11.81
N ASP A 99 6.94 -6.72 -12.89
CA ASP A 99 6.17 -5.88 -13.82
C ASP A 99 4.90 -5.30 -13.17
N GLU A 100 4.19 -6.11 -12.37
CA GLU A 100 3.03 -5.64 -11.62
C GLU A 100 3.41 -4.55 -10.60
N VAL A 101 4.47 -4.78 -9.84
CA VAL A 101 4.95 -3.81 -8.84
C VAL A 101 5.51 -2.56 -9.52
N ARG A 102 6.23 -2.71 -10.63
CA ARG A 102 6.74 -1.60 -11.44
C ARG A 102 5.61 -0.72 -11.96
N ARG A 103 4.54 -1.32 -12.53
CA ARG A 103 3.34 -0.57 -12.95
C ARG A 103 2.72 0.20 -11.79
N ALA A 104 2.71 -0.38 -10.59
CA ALA A 104 2.19 0.29 -9.40
C ALA A 104 3.06 1.50 -8.99
N LEU A 105 4.39 1.35 -9.01
CA LEU A 105 5.31 2.45 -8.71
C LEU A 105 5.25 3.58 -9.74
N ILE A 106 5.13 3.26 -11.04
CA ILE A 106 4.91 4.26 -12.09
C ILE A 106 3.59 5.00 -11.86
N ALA A 107 2.50 4.27 -11.57
CA ALA A 107 1.21 4.89 -11.28
C ALA A 107 1.27 5.84 -10.07
N ILE A 108 2.00 5.46 -9.01
CA ILE A 108 2.24 6.34 -7.86
C ILE A 108 2.97 7.61 -8.28
N ARG A 109 4.10 7.48 -9.00
CA ARG A 109 4.91 8.62 -9.44
C ARG A 109 4.13 9.59 -10.32
N GLU A 110 3.33 9.08 -11.25
CA GLU A 110 2.49 9.92 -12.12
C GLU A 110 1.34 10.58 -11.36
N ALA A 111 0.73 9.86 -10.41
CA ALA A 111 -0.33 10.42 -9.58
C ALA A 111 0.18 11.50 -8.62
N GLU A 112 1.38 11.33 -8.03
CA GLU A 112 1.99 12.30 -7.11
C GLU A 112 2.25 13.66 -7.78
N LYS A 113 2.44 13.71 -9.11
CA LYS A 113 2.53 14.96 -9.88
C LYS A 113 1.25 15.80 -9.82
N LYS A 114 0.10 15.17 -9.58
CA LYS A 114 -1.20 15.85 -9.45
C LYS A 114 -1.53 16.24 -8.02
N GLY A 115 -0.88 15.62 -7.03
CA GLY A 115 -1.09 15.84 -5.60
C GLY A 115 -1.12 14.54 -4.79
N PRO A 116 -1.61 14.60 -3.54
CA PRO A 116 -1.61 13.45 -2.63
C PRO A 116 -2.34 12.20 -3.18
N VAL A 117 -1.76 11.03 -2.95
CA VAL A 117 -2.17 9.73 -3.49
C VAL A 117 -2.50 8.75 -2.38
N LEU A 118 -3.60 8.01 -2.54
CA LEU A 118 -3.94 6.86 -1.69
C LEU A 118 -3.75 5.56 -2.46
N ILE A 119 -2.90 4.66 -1.97
CA ILE A 119 -2.79 3.28 -2.47
C ILE A 119 -3.57 2.31 -1.59
N HIS A 120 -4.29 1.35 -2.16
CA HIS A 120 -5.01 0.35 -1.36
C HIS A 120 -5.18 -1.01 -2.07
N CYS A 121 -5.59 -2.00 -1.29
CA CYS A 121 -6.06 -3.28 -1.79
C CYS A 121 -7.40 -3.61 -1.11
N TRP A 122 -7.60 -4.82 -0.60
CA TRP A 122 -8.78 -5.11 0.22
C TRP A 122 -8.57 -4.70 1.68
N HIS A 123 -7.67 -5.36 2.40
CA HIS A 123 -7.35 -5.02 3.81
C HIS A 123 -6.21 -4.00 3.97
N GLY A 124 -5.61 -3.54 2.86
CA GLY A 124 -4.46 -2.65 2.91
C GLY A 124 -3.17 -3.29 3.44
N ALA A 125 -3.17 -4.61 3.61
CA ALA A 125 -2.10 -5.36 4.27
C ALA A 125 -1.07 -5.95 3.28
N ASP A 126 -1.54 -6.70 2.28
CA ASP A 126 -0.69 -7.59 1.49
C ASP A 126 -0.14 -6.91 0.23
N ARG A 127 -0.96 -6.75 -0.83
CA ARG A 127 -0.55 -6.06 -2.08
C ARG A 127 -0.05 -4.64 -1.83
N THR A 128 -0.80 -3.89 -1.01
CA THR A 128 -0.40 -2.56 -0.56
C THR A 128 0.90 -2.59 0.22
N GLY A 129 1.08 -3.58 1.10
CA GLY A 129 2.33 -3.77 1.84
C GLY A 129 3.51 -4.05 0.92
N VAL A 130 3.34 -4.90 -0.10
CA VAL A 130 4.40 -5.18 -1.08
C VAL A 130 4.78 -3.92 -1.85
N VAL A 131 3.81 -3.21 -2.42
CA VAL A 131 4.10 -2.00 -3.19
C VAL A 131 4.73 -0.93 -2.29
N ALA A 132 4.24 -0.74 -1.06
CA ALA A 132 4.83 0.19 -0.11
C ALA A 132 6.28 -0.21 0.25
N ALA A 133 6.55 -1.49 0.50
CA ALA A 133 7.89 -1.97 0.81
C ALA A 133 8.85 -1.75 -0.36
N VAL A 134 8.43 -2.05 -1.60
CA VAL A 134 9.27 -1.81 -2.78
C VAL A 134 9.43 -0.31 -3.06
N TYR A 135 8.41 0.51 -2.79
CA TYR A 135 8.54 1.97 -2.82
C TYR A 135 9.62 2.46 -1.85
N ARG A 136 9.60 2.01 -0.58
CA ARG A 136 10.63 2.34 0.43
C ARG A 136 12.03 1.99 -0.09
N MET A 137 12.20 0.79 -0.66
CA MET A 137 13.50 0.31 -1.12
C MET A 137 13.99 1.05 -2.38
N ALA A 138 13.17 1.10 -3.43
CA ALA A 138 13.56 1.58 -4.74
C ALA A 138 13.60 3.12 -4.83
N LEU A 139 12.70 3.82 -4.14
CA LEU A 139 12.55 5.27 -4.25
C LEU A 139 13.08 6.04 -3.03
N GLN A 140 13.09 5.42 -1.84
CA GLN A 140 13.58 6.07 -0.62
C GLN A 140 14.90 5.47 -0.10
N GLY A 141 15.46 4.48 -0.80
CA GLY A 141 16.77 3.90 -0.47
C GLY A 141 16.79 3.06 0.81
N TRP A 142 15.64 2.62 1.30
CA TRP A 142 15.60 1.75 2.48
C TRP A 142 16.25 0.39 2.19
N SER A 143 16.89 -0.17 3.22
CA SER A 143 17.35 -1.56 3.14
C SER A 143 16.17 -2.53 3.04
N LYS A 144 16.40 -3.70 2.44
CA LYS A 144 15.40 -4.78 2.37
C LYS A 144 14.85 -5.13 3.75
N ASP A 145 15.72 -5.18 4.76
CA ASP A 145 15.30 -5.54 6.11
C ASP A 145 14.45 -4.45 6.76
N ALA A 146 14.78 -3.17 6.59
CA ALA A 146 13.96 -2.07 7.10
C ALA A 146 12.54 -2.08 6.48
N ALA A 147 12.45 -2.22 5.16
CA ALA A 147 11.16 -2.23 4.45
C ALA A 147 10.32 -3.46 4.82
N ARG A 148 10.95 -4.65 4.94
CA ARG A 148 10.27 -5.87 5.43
C ARG A 148 9.82 -5.71 6.88
N HIS A 149 10.63 -5.07 7.71
CA HIS A 149 10.31 -4.85 9.11
C HIS A 149 9.06 -3.96 9.25
N GLU A 150 9.01 -2.84 8.52
CA GLU A 150 7.81 -2.00 8.45
C GLU A 150 6.61 -2.80 7.94
N MET A 151 6.72 -3.47 6.78
CA MET A 151 5.60 -4.21 6.19
C MET A 151 5.01 -5.25 7.14
N PHE A 152 5.86 -6.03 7.80
CA PHE A 152 5.40 -7.14 8.61
C PHE A 152 5.02 -6.73 10.04
N ARG A 153 5.66 -5.69 10.62
CA ARG A 153 5.45 -5.30 12.02
C ARG A 153 4.86 -3.92 12.23
N GLY A 154 4.52 -3.19 11.16
CA GLY A 154 3.93 -1.85 11.21
C GLY A 154 2.48 -1.79 11.70
N GLY A 155 1.87 -2.94 12.02
CA GLY A 155 0.47 -3.02 12.44
C GLY A 155 -0.53 -3.03 11.29
N PHE A 156 -0.10 -3.42 10.10
CA PHE A 156 -0.96 -3.43 8.91
C PHE A 156 -1.77 -4.73 8.73
N GLY A 157 -1.53 -5.76 9.54
CA GLY A 157 -2.28 -7.03 9.49
C GLY A 157 -1.91 -7.98 8.35
N TYR A 158 -0.62 -8.10 7.98
CA TYR A 158 -0.17 -9.03 6.93
C TYR A 158 -0.70 -10.46 7.11
N HIS A 159 -1.27 -11.04 6.04
CA HIS A 159 -1.84 -12.37 6.06
C HIS A 159 -0.77 -13.42 5.75
N THR A 160 -0.42 -14.23 6.75
CA THR A 160 0.61 -15.27 6.65
C THR A 160 0.28 -16.41 5.66
N LEU A 161 -0.93 -16.41 5.10
CA LEU A 161 -1.31 -17.31 3.99
C LEU A 161 -0.42 -17.05 2.76
N TRP A 162 -0.04 -15.80 2.51
CA TRP A 162 0.71 -15.37 1.33
C TRP A 162 2.21 -15.63 1.45
N ARG A 163 2.59 -16.92 1.46
CA ARG A 163 3.98 -17.35 1.66
C ARG A 163 4.94 -16.89 0.55
N ASN A 164 4.44 -16.51 -0.62
CA ASN A 164 5.20 -15.97 -1.73
C ASN A 164 5.73 -14.54 -1.44
N ILE A 165 5.03 -13.75 -0.62
CA ILE A 165 5.38 -12.34 -0.37
C ILE A 165 6.76 -12.18 0.29
N PRO A 166 7.10 -12.88 1.39
CA PRO A 166 8.44 -12.78 1.98
C PRO A 166 9.54 -13.18 0.99
N SER A 167 9.31 -14.20 0.17
CA SER A 167 10.26 -14.65 -0.85
C SER A 167 10.42 -13.63 -1.98
N TYR A 168 9.32 -12.98 -2.40
CA TYR A 168 9.35 -11.89 -3.37
C TYR A 168 10.21 -10.72 -2.87
N LEU A 169 9.95 -10.24 -1.64
CA LEU A 169 10.70 -9.12 -1.06
C LEU A 169 12.18 -9.44 -0.80
N ALA A 170 12.51 -10.70 -0.53
CA ALA A 170 13.90 -11.14 -0.46
C ALA A 170 14.59 -11.10 -1.83
N ARG A 171 13.88 -11.50 -2.89
CA ARG A 171 14.36 -11.60 -4.27
C ARG A 171 14.51 -10.25 -4.97
N VAL A 172 13.49 -9.38 -4.91
CA VAL A 172 13.42 -8.16 -5.71
C VAL A 172 14.70 -7.33 -5.59
N ASN A 173 15.24 -6.84 -6.70
CA ASN A 173 16.40 -5.95 -6.69
C ASN A 173 15.91 -4.48 -6.72
N PRO A 174 16.11 -3.69 -5.65
CA PRO A 174 15.63 -2.31 -5.61
C PRO A 174 16.28 -1.38 -6.63
N GLU A 175 17.57 -1.59 -6.95
CA GLU A 175 18.31 -0.77 -7.91
C GLU A 175 17.81 -1.04 -9.33
N SER A 176 17.66 -2.31 -9.69
CA SER A 176 17.08 -2.70 -10.99
C SER A 176 15.63 -2.21 -11.10
N MET A 177 14.84 -2.33 -10.03
CA MET A 177 13.46 -1.81 -10.00
C MET A 177 13.44 -0.30 -10.22
N ARG A 178 14.33 0.46 -9.56
CA ARG A 178 14.45 1.91 -9.73
C ARG A 178 14.84 2.29 -11.16
N ALA A 179 15.86 1.63 -11.72
CA ALA A 179 16.31 1.88 -13.09
C ALA A 179 15.20 1.63 -14.12
N ALA A 180 14.43 0.54 -13.94
CA ALA A 180 13.35 0.19 -14.84
C ALA A 180 12.16 1.19 -14.81
N LEU A 181 12.04 2.06 -13.82
CA LEU A 181 10.94 3.05 -13.77
C LEU A 181 10.99 4.05 -14.92
N ASP A 182 12.15 4.27 -15.53
CA ASP A 182 12.33 5.22 -16.64
C ASP A 182 12.33 4.53 -18.01
N GLU A 183 12.25 3.20 -18.03
CA GLU A 183 12.13 2.40 -19.25
C GLU A 183 10.66 2.29 -19.70
N PRO A 184 10.38 1.99 -20.98
CA PRO A 184 9.04 1.61 -21.44
C PRO A 184 8.53 0.35 -20.73
N LEU A 185 7.22 0.26 -20.46
CA LEU A 185 6.61 -0.99 -19.99
C LEU A 185 6.68 -2.05 -21.10
N PRO A 186 6.95 -3.33 -20.79
CA PRO A 186 6.90 -4.39 -21.79
C PRO A 186 5.50 -4.44 -22.43
N ALA A 187 5.45 -4.71 -23.73
CA ALA A 187 4.20 -4.98 -24.42
C ALA A 187 3.53 -6.22 -23.80
N SER A 188 2.25 -6.10 -23.47
CA SER A 188 1.44 -7.18 -22.86
C SER A 188 1.09 -8.28 -23.86
#